data_AF-A0A921Z731-F1
#
_entry.id   AF-A0A921Z731-F1
#
_cell.length_a   1.000
_cell.length_b   1.000
_cell.length_c   1.000
_cell.angle_alpha   90.00
_cell.angle_beta   90.00
_cell.angle_gamma   90.00
#
_symmetry.space_group_name_H-M   'P 1'
#
loop_
_entity.id
_entity.type
_entity.pdbx_description
1 polymer ?
#
loop_
_entity_poly.entity_id
_entity_poly.type
_entity_poly.pdbx_seq_one_letter_code
_entity_poly.pdbx_strand_id
1 'polypeptide(L)'
;MEHFGLSHILYEPDKYNPDTLDLLIDEEAREYWLNTCEKLCEKYVNFALVNNNDPTVEIRALKFKTCYIEALKELRINPLAHGQLTIRLLLDVNETCLRSQGFFDLWKQQKKFENDAALTSLASRLAEIDAMPDDRQRWIELCRGVLAGNMFDWGAQAVTTILDCGLYEALEKIQKRPWLFDGLDKWIDKLEKTVHHCAAVFVDNSGVDIVLGILPFVRALLLRGTSVILCANEWPALNDVTNVELEEILQHASRICPVLAAALTTGDLVVRSSGQRGPCLDLRTISVYVRR
;
A
#
# COMPACT_ATOMS: atom_id res chain seq x y z
N MET A 1 14.31 0.24 24.94
CA MET A 1 13.50 -0.37 23.86
C MET A 1 12.05 -0.56 24.31
N GLU A 2 11.37 0.50 24.75
CA GLU A 2 9.94 0.47 25.14
C GLU A 2 9.14 1.64 24.54
N HIS A 3 9.72 2.45 23.66
CA HIS A 3 9.25 3.83 23.49
C HIS A 3 8.31 4.11 22.31
N PHE A 4 7.93 3.11 21.51
CA PHE A 4 7.14 3.36 20.31
C PHE A 4 6.00 2.35 20.11
N GLY A 5 4.89 2.60 20.80
CA GLY A 5 3.58 2.03 20.46
C GLY A 5 2.68 3.13 19.89
N LEU A 6 1.97 2.85 18.80
CA LEU A 6 0.97 3.75 18.25
C LEU A 6 -0.36 3.56 19.00
N SER A 7 -0.43 3.96 20.28
CA SER A 7 -1.66 3.85 21.08
C SER A 7 -2.64 5.00 20.86
N HIS A 8 -2.22 6.11 20.22
CA HIS A 8 -2.99 7.35 20.13
C HIS A 8 -2.83 8.10 18.78
N ILE A 9 -3.10 7.45 17.64
CA ILE A 9 -3.08 8.16 16.34
C ILE A 9 -4.32 9.05 16.18
N LEU A 10 -5.47 8.60 16.68
CA LEU A 10 -6.74 9.31 16.55
C LEU A 10 -6.98 10.24 17.74
N TYR A 11 -7.20 11.53 17.47
CA TYR A 11 -7.58 12.51 18.48
C TYR A 11 -8.97 12.24 19.07
N GLU A 12 -9.93 11.87 18.21
CA GLU A 12 -11.30 11.51 18.60
C GLU A 12 -11.73 10.20 17.89
N PRO A 13 -11.35 9.02 18.43
CA PRO A 13 -11.64 7.73 17.80
C PRO A 13 -13.13 7.50 17.50
N ASP A 14 -14.01 7.96 18.39
CA ASP A 14 -15.46 7.78 18.26
C ASP A 14 -16.08 8.62 17.12
N LYS A 15 -15.37 9.67 16.67
CA LYS A 15 -15.80 10.52 15.54
C LYS A 15 -15.13 10.14 14.22
N TYR A 16 -14.14 9.26 14.27
CA TYR A 16 -13.41 8.86 13.08
C TYR A 16 -14.22 7.83 12.29
N ASN A 17 -14.49 8.15 11.03
CA ASN A 17 -15.05 7.22 10.06
C ASN A 17 -14.00 6.94 8.99
N PRO A 18 -13.50 5.70 8.87
CA PRO A 18 -12.52 5.34 7.85
C PRO A 18 -13.12 5.22 6.45
N ASP A 19 -14.44 5.07 6.35
CA ASP A 19 -15.15 4.89 5.08
C ASP A 19 -15.77 6.22 4.65
N THR A 20 -15.16 6.87 3.66
CA THR A 20 -15.51 8.23 3.22
C THR A 20 -16.76 8.29 2.35
N LEU A 21 -17.21 7.14 1.82
CA LEU A 21 -18.41 7.00 1.00
C LEU A 21 -19.36 5.97 1.63
N ASP A 22 -20.62 6.35 1.79
CA ASP A 22 -21.70 5.46 2.20
C ASP A 22 -22.49 5.03 0.97
N LEU A 23 -22.27 3.78 0.53
CA LEU A 23 -22.88 3.24 -0.69
C LEU A 23 -24.35 2.87 -0.47
N LEU A 24 -24.89 2.95 0.75
CA LEU A 24 -26.34 2.84 0.95
C LEU A 24 -27.06 4.09 0.46
N ILE A 25 -26.44 5.25 0.67
CA ILE A 25 -27.00 6.57 0.36
C ILE A 25 -26.62 6.98 -1.08
N ASP A 26 -25.37 6.78 -1.47
CA ASP A 26 -24.86 7.15 -2.79
C ASP A 26 -25.07 6.00 -3.79
N GLU A 27 -26.21 6.03 -4.49
CA GLU A 27 -26.59 4.99 -5.44
C GLU A 27 -25.68 4.96 -6.67
N GLU A 28 -25.18 6.11 -7.12
CA GLU A 28 -24.27 6.22 -8.27
C GLU A 28 -22.92 5.58 -7.93
N ALA A 29 -22.36 5.93 -6.77
CA ALA A 29 -21.14 5.31 -6.28
C ALA A 29 -21.34 3.81 -6.04
N ARG A 30 -22.48 3.38 -5.48
CA ARG A 30 -22.80 1.97 -5.27
C ARG A 30 -22.75 1.18 -6.58
N GLU A 31 -23.45 1.66 -7.60
CA GLU A 31 -23.49 1.03 -8.92
C GLU A 31 -22.10 0.99 -9.57
N TYR A 32 -21.36 2.09 -9.48
CA TYR A 32 -19.97 2.16 -9.96
C TYR A 32 -19.07 1.12 -9.30
N TRP A 33 -19.10 1.01 -7.97
CA TRP A 33 -18.23 0.12 -7.21
C TRP A 33 -18.60 -1.35 -7.37
N LEU A 34 -19.89 -1.69 -7.41
CA LEU A 34 -20.34 -3.05 -7.69
C LEU A 34 -19.88 -3.50 -9.09
N ASN A 35 -20.07 -2.66 -10.11
CA ASN A 35 -19.60 -2.95 -11.47
C ASN A 35 -18.07 -3.05 -11.56
N THR A 36 -17.35 -2.22 -10.80
CA THR A 36 -15.89 -2.27 -10.70
C THR A 36 -15.41 -3.58 -10.07
N CYS A 37 -16.07 -4.02 -9.00
CA CYS A 37 -15.78 -5.29 -8.32
C CYS A 37 -16.05 -6.49 -9.23
N GLU A 38 -17.16 -6.48 -9.99
CA GLU A 38 -17.47 -7.53 -10.97
C GLU A 38 -16.39 -7.63 -12.07
N LYS A 39 -15.90 -6.49 -12.57
CA LYS A 39 -14.78 -6.47 -13.55
C LYS A 39 -13.47 -6.98 -12.96
N LEU A 40 -13.17 -6.60 -11.71
CA LEU A 40 -11.98 -7.07 -11.00
C LEU A 40 -12.01 -8.59 -10.80
N CYS A 41 -13.19 -9.18 -10.60
CA CYS A 41 -13.36 -10.64 -10.52
C CYS A 41 -12.72 -11.37 -11.72
N GLU A 42 -12.93 -10.87 -12.95
CA GLU A 42 -12.35 -11.46 -14.15
C GLU A 42 -10.83 -11.32 -14.17
N LYS A 43 -10.30 -10.18 -13.69
CA LYS A 43 -8.85 -9.97 -13.56
C LYS A 43 -8.22 -10.99 -12.62
N TYR A 44 -8.84 -11.23 -11.46
CA TYR A 44 -8.37 -12.23 -10.49
C TYR A 44 -8.37 -13.65 -11.07
N VAL A 45 -9.47 -14.04 -11.73
CA VAL A 45 -9.58 -15.36 -12.37
C VAL A 45 -8.52 -15.53 -13.43
N ASN A 46 -8.40 -14.59 -14.36
CA ASN A 46 -7.41 -14.67 -15.43
C ASN A 46 -5.99 -14.71 -14.87
N PHE A 47 -5.68 -13.89 -13.87
CA PHE A 47 -4.38 -13.90 -13.23
C PHE A 47 -4.08 -15.26 -12.58
N ALA A 48 -5.05 -15.85 -11.86
CA ALA A 48 -4.90 -17.16 -11.24
C ALA A 48 -4.63 -18.25 -12.27
N LEU A 49 -5.38 -18.27 -13.38
CA LEU A 49 -5.21 -19.26 -14.45
C LEU A 49 -3.86 -19.17 -15.16
N VAL A 50 -3.34 -17.95 -15.35
CA VAL A 50 -2.06 -17.72 -16.04
C VAL A 50 -0.86 -18.01 -15.13
N ASN A 51 -0.96 -17.70 -13.84
CA ASN A 51 0.18 -17.70 -12.91
C ASN A 51 0.19 -18.86 -11.91
N ASN A 52 -0.69 -19.87 -12.08
CA ASN A 52 -0.75 -21.02 -11.18
C ASN A 52 -0.83 -22.32 -11.98
N ASN A 53 0.10 -23.25 -11.69
CA ASN A 53 0.20 -24.54 -12.35
C ASN A 53 -0.50 -25.68 -11.60
N ASP A 54 -1.22 -25.37 -10.51
CA ASP A 54 -2.00 -26.35 -9.75
C ASP A 54 -3.15 -26.91 -10.63
N PRO A 55 -3.26 -28.24 -10.80
CA PRO A 55 -4.33 -28.86 -11.60
C PRO A 55 -5.75 -28.50 -11.16
N THR A 56 -5.92 -28.02 -9.92
CA THR A 56 -7.21 -27.62 -9.36
C THR A 56 -7.53 -26.13 -9.58
N VAL A 57 -6.60 -25.33 -10.11
CA VAL A 57 -6.75 -23.86 -10.21
C VAL A 57 -8.01 -23.46 -10.96
N GLU A 58 -8.34 -24.12 -12.06
CA GLU A 58 -9.53 -23.81 -12.86
C GLU A 58 -10.82 -23.97 -12.05
N ILE A 59 -10.93 -25.06 -11.31
CA ILE A 59 -12.09 -25.35 -10.46
C ILE A 59 -12.17 -24.34 -9.30
N ARG A 60 -11.04 -24.03 -8.66
CA ARG A 60 -10.98 -23.08 -7.53
C ARG A 60 -11.30 -21.65 -8.00
N ALA A 61 -10.78 -21.24 -9.15
CA ALA A 61 -11.05 -19.93 -9.76
C ALA A 61 -12.53 -19.80 -10.16
N LEU A 62 -13.14 -20.85 -10.73
CA LEU A 62 -14.57 -20.85 -11.04
C LEU A 62 -15.42 -20.75 -9.77
N LYS A 63 -15.10 -21.50 -8.71
CA LYS A 63 -15.80 -21.40 -7.42
C LYS A 63 -15.67 -20.01 -6.80
N PHE A 64 -14.49 -19.42 -6.85
CA PHE A 64 -14.26 -18.04 -6.39
C PHE A 64 -15.18 -17.08 -7.16
N LYS A 65 -15.16 -17.16 -8.50
CA LYS A 65 -16.00 -16.33 -9.37
C LYS A 65 -17.48 -16.46 -9.04
N THR A 66 -17.99 -17.69 -8.94
CA THR A 66 -19.39 -17.94 -8.60
C THR A 66 -19.73 -17.34 -7.24
N CYS A 67 -18.95 -17.64 -6.20
CA CYS A 67 -19.20 -17.16 -4.84
C CYS A 67 -19.18 -15.62 -4.76
N TYR A 68 -18.19 -14.99 -5.39
CA TYR A 68 -18.04 -13.54 -5.33
C TYR A 68 -19.14 -12.81 -6.11
N ILE A 69 -19.45 -13.28 -7.33
CA ILE A 69 -20.52 -12.68 -8.15
C ILE A 69 -21.89 -12.87 -7.50
N GLU A 70 -22.16 -14.00 -6.86
CA GLU A 70 -23.39 -14.20 -6.09
C GLU A 70 -23.50 -13.24 -4.90
N ALA A 71 -22.39 -13.02 -4.18
CA ALA A 71 -22.36 -12.04 -3.10
C ALA A 71 -22.61 -10.61 -3.60
N LEU A 72 -22.00 -10.20 -4.72
CA LEU A 72 -22.24 -8.89 -5.32
C LEU A 72 -23.68 -8.71 -5.80
N LYS A 73 -24.31 -9.76 -6.35
CA LYS A 73 -25.73 -9.75 -6.73
C LYS A 73 -26.65 -9.59 -5.52
N GLU A 74 -26.38 -10.30 -4.43
CA GLU A 74 -27.14 -10.15 -3.19
C GLU A 74 -27.02 -8.73 -2.63
N LEU A 75 -25.82 -8.16 -2.60
CA LEU A 75 -25.60 -6.76 -2.17
C LEU A 75 -26.30 -5.74 -3.08
N ARG A 76 -26.48 -6.06 -4.36
CA ARG A 76 -27.23 -5.21 -5.29
C ARG A 76 -28.74 -5.26 -5.02
N ILE A 77 -29.28 -6.44 -4.69
CA ILE A 77 -30.71 -6.64 -4.40
C ILE A 77 -31.06 -6.14 -2.99
N ASN A 78 -30.18 -6.40 -2.02
CA ASN A 78 -30.36 -6.08 -0.62
C ASN A 78 -29.11 -5.41 -0.04
N PRO A 79 -28.89 -4.10 -0.32
CA PRO A 79 -27.72 -3.36 0.16
C PRO A 79 -27.56 -3.34 1.68
N LEU A 80 -28.66 -3.50 2.42
CA LEU A 80 -28.68 -3.49 3.89
C LEU A 80 -28.38 -4.86 4.52
N ALA A 81 -28.18 -5.92 3.72
CA ALA A 81 -27.98 -7.29 4.22
C ALA A 81 -26.86 -7.41 5.26
N HIS A 82 -25.85 -6.54 5.19
CA HIS A 82 -24.66 -6.53 6.05
C HIS A 82 -24.57 -5.29 6.96
N GLY A 83 -25.66 -4.55 7.14
CA GLY A 83 -25.66 -3.30 7.89
C GLY A 83 -25.22 -2.13 7.00
N GLN A 84 -23.94 -1.76 7.05
CA GLN A 84 -23.38 -0.71 6.19
C GLN A 84 -22.82 -1.31 4.90
N LEU A 85 -23.00 -0.60 3.78
CA LEU A 85 -22.37 -0.94 2.52
C LEU A 85 -21.26 0.08 2.22
N THR A 86 -20.02 -0.35 2.30
CA THR A 86 -18.84 0.48 2.07
C THR A 86 -17.92 -0.19 1.04
N ILE A 87 -17.00 0.58 0.47
CA ILE A 87 -15.98 0.04 -0.45
C ILE A 87 -15.14 -1.03 0.24
N ARG A 88 -14.77 -0.79 1.51
CA ARG A 88 -14.06 -1.75 2.35
C ARG A 88 -14.78 -3.09 2.45
N LEU A 89 -16.10 -3.08 2.69
CA LEU A 89 -16.88 -4.32 2.75
C LEU A 89 -16.81 -5.09 1.42
N LEU A 90 -16.93 -4.40 0.28
CA LEU A 90 -16.84 -5.05 -1.04
C LEU A 90 -15.49 -5.73 -1.25
N LEU A 91 -14.40 -5.07 -0.85
CA LEU A 91 -13.04 -5.59 -0.96
C LEU A 91 -12.77 -6.72 0.06
N ASP A 92 -13.33 -6.64 1.27
CA ASP A 92 -13.24 -7.72 2.28
C ASP A 92 -13.98 -8.98 1.84
N VAL A 93 -15.14 -8.83 1.17
CA VAL A 93 -15.87 -9.95 0.57
C VAL A 93 -15.02 -10.62 -0.51
N ASN A 94 -14.36 -9.85 -1.38
CA ASN A 94 -13.44 -10.39 -2.39
C ASN A 94 -12.34 -11.26 -1.77
N GLU A 95 -11.63 -10.70 -0.78
CA GLU A 95 -10.56 -11.39 -0.07
C GLU A 95 -11.04 -12.66 0.65
N THR A 96 -12.23 -12.60 1.24
CA THR A 96 -12.87 -13.76 1.88
C THR A 96 -13.18 -14.86 0.85
N CYS A 97 -13.75 -14.49 -0.30
CA CYS A 97 -14.04 -15.42 -1.38
C CYS A 97 -12.75 -16.06 -1.93
N LEU A 98 -11.69 -15.30 -2.18
CA LEU A 98 -10.39 -15.82 -2.64
C LEU A 98 -9.81 -16.83 -1.65
N ARG A 99 -9.72 -16.45 -0.38
CA ARG A 99 -9.16 -17.30 0.69
C ARG A 99 -9.97 -18.57 0.90
N SER A 100 -11.30 -18.51 0.77
CA SER A 100 -12.16 -19.70 0.87
C SER A 100 -11.85 -20.76 -0.19
N GLN A 101 -11.26 -20.35 -1.33
CA GLN A 101 -10.83 -21.23 -2.42
C GLN A 101 -9.30 -21.48 -2.41
N GLY A 102 -8.63 -21.16 -1.31
CA GLY A 102 -7.20 -21.41 -1.13
C GLY A 102 -6.28 -20.43 -1.86
N PHE A 103 -6.79 -19.29 -2.33
CA PHE A 103 -5.97 -18.19 -2.84
C PHE A 103 -5.65 -17.24 -1.68
N PHE A 104 -4.64 -17.59 -0.88
CA PHE A 104 -4.24 -16.79 0.29
C PHE A 104 -3.40 -15.57 -0.08
N ASP A 105 -2.58 -15.69 -1.12
CA ASP A 105 -1.83 -14.59 -1.73
C ASP A 105 -1.70 -14.89 -3.22
N LEU A 106 -2.58 -14.29 -4.02
CA LEU A 106 -2.58 -14.53 -5.46
C LEU A 106 -1.39 -13.83 -6.14
N TRP A 107 -0.91 -12.71 -5.60
CA TRP A 107 0.14 -11.88 -6.20
C TRP A 107 1.54 -12.18 -5.70
N LYS A 108 1.71 -13.09 -4.74
CA LYS A 108 2.99 -13.38 -4.08
C LYS A 108 4.20 -13.42 -5.02
N GLN A 109 4.10 -14.18 -6.11
CA GLN A 109 5.21 -14.32 -7.07
C GLN A 109 5.45 -13.01 -7.84
N GLN A 110 4.40 -12.32 -8.25
CA GLN A 110 4.47 -11.04 -8.93
C GLN A 110 5.06 -9.95 -8.02
N LYS A 111 4.56 -9.84 -6.78
CA LYS A 111 5.13 -8.93 -5.76
C LYS A 111 6.61 -9.18 -5.56
N LYS A 112 7.03 -10.45 -5.42
CA LYS A 112 8.44 -10.80 -5.27
C LYS A 112 9.27 -10.38 -6.50
N PHE A 113 8.78 -10.68 -7.69
CA PHE A 113 9.44 -10.28 -8.94
C PHE A 113 9.60 -8.75 -9.03
N GLU A 114 8.53 -8.00 -8.76
CA GLU A 114 8.54 -6.53 -8.79
C GLU A 114 9.46 -5.95 -7.72
N ASN A 115 9.46 -6.50 -6.51
CA ASN A 115 10.38 -6.11 -5.43
C ASN A 115 11.84 -6.32 -5.84
N ASP A 116 12.17 -7.53 -6.33
CA ASP A 116 13.53 -7.87 -6.73
C ASP A 116 13.99 -6.99 -7.91
N ALA A 117 13.11 -6.75 -8.89
CA ALA A 117 13.39 -5.84 -10.00
C ALA A 117 13.63 -4.39 -9.52
N ALA A 118 12.76 -3.87 -8.66
CA ALA A 118 12.90 -2.51 -8.12
C ALA A 118 14.18 -2.36 -7.27
N LEU A 119 14.56 -3.38 -6.51
CA LEU A 119 15.78 -3.37 -5.69
C LEU A 119 17.05 -3.21 -6.54
N THR A 120 17.07 -3.71 -7.78
CA THR A 120 18.22 -3.51 -8.69
C THR A 120 18.48 -2.04 -9.03
N SER A 121 17.43 -1.21 -9.01
CA SER A 121 17.49 0.23 -9.33
C SER A 121 17.66 1.12 -8.10
N LEU A 122 17.54 0.56 -6.88
CA LEU A 122 17.55 1.34 -5.64
C LEU A 122 18.85 2.15 -5.47
N ALA A 123 20.01 1.54 -5.73
CA ALA A 123 21.30 2.21 -5.58
C ALA A 123 21.41 3.47 -6.47
N SER A 124 21.02 3.36 -7.74
CA SER A 124 21.02 4.49 -8.69
C SER A 124 20.07 5.59 -8.23
N ARG A 125 18.85 5.21 -7.85
CA ARG A 125 17.84 6.17 -7.37
C ARG A 125 18.33 6.94 -6.15
N LEU A 126 18.97 6.27 -5.19
CA LEU A 126 19.54 6.95 -4.01
C LEU A 126 20.67 7.90 -4.39
N ALA A 127 21.55 7.51 -5.31
CA ALA A 127 22.65 8.37 -5.77
C ALA A 127 22.15 9.63 -6.49
N GLU A 128 21.09 9.51 -7.30
CA GLU A 128 20.45 10.65 -7.96
C GLU A 128 19.85 11.65 -6.97
N ILE A 129 19.18 11.15 -5.92
CA ILE A 129 18.61 11.99 -4.86
C ILE A 129 19.73 12.68 -4.07
N ASP A 130 20.82 11.96 -3.77
CA ASP A 130 21.97 12.52 -3.04
C ASP A 130 22.72 13.59 -3.85
N ALA A 131 22.74 13.46 -5.18
CA ALA A 131 23.35 14.42 -6.09
C ALA A 131 22.59 15.75 -6.20
N MET A 132 21.35 15.83 -5.71
CA MET A 132 20.57 17.07 -5.73
C MET A 132 21.20 18.09 -4.77
N PRO A 133 21.56 19.31 -5.22
CA PRO A 133 22.27 20.28 -4.38
C PRO A 133 21.33 20.99 -3.40
N ASP A 134 20.06 21.17 -3.78
CA ASP A 134 19.07 21.90 -3.01
C ASP A 134 18.19 20.95 -2.19
N ASP A 135 18.14 21.15 -0.87
CA ASP A 135 17.42 20.26 0.05
C ASP A 135 15.90 20.32 -0.19
N ARG A 136 15.37 21.48 -0.57
CA ARG A 136 13.96 21.65 -0.90
C ARG A 136 13.58 20.88 -2.16
N GLN A 137 14.36 20.98 -3.23
CA GLN A 137 14.20 20.18 -4.45
C GLN A 137 14.30 18.68 -4.15
N ARG A 138 15.22 18.27 -3.27
CA ARG A 138 15.34 16.88 -2.83
C ARG A 138 14.04 16.38 -2.19
N TRP A 139 13.44 17.14 -1.27
CA TRP A 139 12.15 16.78 -0.66
C TRP A 139 11.00 16.75 -1.67
N ILE A 140 10.98 17.68 -2.62
CA ILE A 140 9.98 17.67 -3.70
C ILE A 140 10.11 16.39 -4.53
N GLU A 141 11.32 16.02 -4.92
CA GLU A 141 11.56 14.82 -5.72
C GLU A 141 11.24 13.53 -4.95
N LEU A 142 11.56 13.48 -3.65
CA LEU A 142 11.17 12.36 -2.78
C LEU A 142 9.64 12.21 -2.72
N CYS A 143 8.90 13.31 -2.53
CA CYS A 143 7.43 13.28 -2.52
C CYS A 143 6.85 12.89 -3.88
N ARG A 144 7.45 13.35 -4.99
CA ARG A 144 7.09 12.89 -6.34
C ARG A 144 7.35 11.40 -6.51
N GLY A 145 8.44 10.88 -5.96
CA GLY A 145 8.75 9.45 -5.95
C GLY A 145 7.70 8.62 -5.24
N VAL A 146 7.23 9.07 -4.06
CA VAL A 146 6.12 8.44 -3.34
C VAL A 146 4.84 8.42 -4.19
N LEU A 147 4.48 9.55 -4.80
CA LEU A 147 3.27 9.63 -5.64
C LEU A 147 3.37 8.77 -6.92
N ALA A 148 4.53 8.76 -7.59
CA ALA A 148 4.75 7.94 -8.78
C ALA A 148 4.76 6.45 -8.44
N GLY A 149 5.36 6.10 -7.31
CA GLY A 149 5.41 4.73 -6.80
C GLY A 149 4.00 4.17 -6.58
N ASN A 150 3.11 4.93 -5.96
CA ASN A 150 1.72 4.51 -5.71
C ASN A 150 0.88 4.33 -6.99
N MET A 151 1.37 4.75 -8.16
CA MET A 151 0.70 4.46 -9.44
C MET A 151 0.82 2.97 -9.81
N PHE A 152 1.72 2.21 -9.20
CA PHE A 152 1.88 0.78 -9.47
C PHE A 152 0.89 -0.06 -8.66
N ASP A 153 -0.40 0.21 -8.85
CA ASP A 153 -1.52 -0.42 -8.14
C ASP A 153 -2.28 -1.38 -9.08
N TRP A 154 -2.32 -2.66 -8.71
CA TRP A 154 -3.02 -3.69 -9.48
C TRP A 154 -4.54 -3.68 -9.25
N GLY A 155 -5.05 -3.03 -8.21
CA GLY A 155 -6.47 -2.78 -7.97
C GLY A 155 -7.05 -1.67 -8.84
N ALA A 156 -6.23 -0.72 -9.29
CA ALA A 156 -6.69 0.43 -10.06
C ALA A 156 -6.90 0.13 -11.55
N GLN A 157 -8.11 0.42 -12.07
CA GLN A 157 -8.41 0.25 -13.50
C GLN A 157 -7.69 1.28 -14.39
N ALA A 158 -7.39 2.47 -13.87
CA ALA A 158 -6.86 3.59 -14.64
C ALA A 158 -5.34 3.51 -14.90
N VAL A 159 -4.65 2.52 -14.33
CA VAL A 159 -3.18 2.54 -14.21
C VAL A 159 -2.51 1.32 -14.85
N THR A 160 -3.27 0.48 -15.54
CA THR A 160 -2.75 -0.73 -16.21
C THR A 160 -1.68 -0.44 -17.25
N THR A 161 -1.75 0.69 -17.98
CA THR A 161 -0.73 1.11 -18.97
C THR A 161 0.58 1.59 -18.32
N ILE A 162 0.62 1.76 -16.99
CA ILE A 162 1.80 2.21 -16.24
C ILE A 162 2.53 1.04 -15.58
N LEU A 163 1.86 -0.11 -15.38
CA LEU A 163 2.47 -1.30 -14.79
C LEU A 163 3.65 -1.85 -15.62
N ASP A 164 3.69 -1.56 -16.93
CA ASP A 164 4.77 -1.98 -17.83
C ASP A 164 5.95 -0.99 -17.89
N CYS A 165 5.89 0.16 -17.20
CA CYS A 165 6.94 1.18 -17.22
C CYS A 165 7.67 1.32 -15.87
N GLY A 166 8.81 2.02 -15.84
CA GLY A 166 9.57 2.25 -14.60
C GLY A 166 9.10 3.48 -13.83
N LEU A 167 9.77 3.75 -12.70
CA LEU A 167 9.50 4.94 -11.88
C LEU A 167 9.59 6.25 -12.70
N TYR A 168 10.56 6.36 -13.61
CA TYR A 168 10.81 7.60 -14.34
C TYR A 168 9.68 7.95 -15.30
N GLU A 169 9.15 6.97 -16.02
CA GLU A 169 7.97 7.17 -16.86
C GLU A 169 6.73 7.50 -16.03
N ALA A 170 6.60 6.94 -14.82
CA ALA A 170 5.54 7.30 -13.90
C ALA A 170 5.68 8.75 -13.38
N LEU A 171 6.90 9.21 -13.09
CA LEU A 171 7.20 10.59 -12.66
C LEU A 171 6.79 11.64 -13.71
N GLU A 172 6.82 11.30 -15.00
CA GLU A 172 6.37 12.15 -16.10
C GLU A 172 4.84 12.22 -16.22
N LYS A 173 4.14 11.19 -15.73
CA LYS A 173 2.67 11.08 -15.79
C LYS A 173 1.96 11.70 -14.59
N ILE A 174 2.65 11.95 -13.47
CA ILE A 174 2.07 12.69 -12.34
C ILE A 174 1.62 14.08 -12.82
N GLN A 175 0.42 14.49 -12.42
CA GLN A 175 -0.08 15.84 -12.68
C GLN A 175 0.86 16.91 -12.11
N LYS A 176 1.07 17.98 -12.89
CA LYS A 176 1.85 19.13 -12.43
C LYS A 176 1.14 19.82 -11.27
N ARG A 177 1.94 20.35 -10.33
CA ARG A 177 1.43 21.17 -9.22
C ARG A 177 0.73 22.44 -9.75
N PRO A 178 -0.27 22.97 -9.02
CA PRO A 178 -0.79 22.49 -7.76
C PRO A 178 -1.64 21.22 -7.91
N TRP A 179 -1.45 20.25 -7.01
CA TRP A 179 -2.33 19.09 -6.91
C TRP A 179 -3.69 19.47 -6.32
N LEU A 180 -4.68 18.57 -6.45
CA LEU A 180 -6.04 18.78 -5.92
C LEU A 180 -6.02 19.22 -4.45
N PHE A 181 -5.18 18.56 -3.64
CA PHE A 181 -4.84 18.98 -2.29
C PHE A 181 -3.32 19.06 -2.15
N ASP A 182 -2.78 20.27 -2.24
CA ASP A 182 -1.33 20.51 -2.23
C ASP A 182 -0.89 21.18 -0.93
N GLY A 183 -0.40 20.36 0.01
CA GLY A 183 0.18 20.80 1.28
C GLY A 183 1.71 20.78 1.30
N LEU A 184 2.37 20.50 0.18
CA LEU A 184 3.79 20.13 0.15
C LEU A 184 4.69 21.26 0.65
N ASP A 185 4.49 22.50 0.16
CA ASP A 185 5.33 23.63 0.58
C ASP A 185 5.22 23.90 2.07
N LYS A 186 4.00 23.90 2.63
CA LYS A 186 3.78 24.08 4.08
C LYS A 186 4.44 22.98 4.90
N TRP A 187 4.44 21.76 4.39
CA TRP A 187 5.07 20.62 5.06
C TRP A 187 6.60 20.73 5.03
N ILE A 188 7.20 21.09 3.89
CA ILE A 188 8.65 21.32 3.78
C ILE A 188 9.08 22.49 4.68
N ASP A 189 8.34 23.59 4.70
CA ASP A 189 8.65 24.75 5.56
C ASP A 189 8.66 24.37 7.05
N LYS A 190 7.84 23.38 7.45
CA LYS A 190 7.85 22.83 8.80
C LYS A 190 9.04 21.91 9.03
N LEU A 191 9.35 21.04 8.07
CA LEU A 191 10.52 20.17 8.12
C LEU A 191 11.82 20.99 8.26
N GLU A 192 12.00 22.06 7.51
CA GLU A 192 13.21 22.91 7.61
C GLU A 192 13.44 23.45 9.03
N LYS A 193 12.36 23.65 9.81
CA LYS A 193 12.40 24.21 11.17
C LYS A 193 12.39 23.17 12.27
N THR A 194 11.97 21.93 11.97
CA THR A 194 11.71 20.91 12.99
C THR A 194 12.19 19.53 12.56
N VAL A 195 12.77 18.80 13.50
CA VAL A 195 13.08 17.38 13.36
C VAL A 195 12.00 16.61 14.12
N HIS A 196 11.26 15.77 13.41
CA HIS A 196 10.30 14.89 14.05
C HIS A 196 11.06 13.79 14.79
N HIS A 197 10.65 13.50 16.02
CA HIS A 197 11.27 12.41 16.78
C HIS A 197 10.99 11.04 16.14
N CYS A 198 9.75 10.84 15.66
CA CYS A 198 9.33 9.60 15.04
C CYS A 198 8.32 9.87 13.91
N ALA A 199 8.37 9.07 12.84
CA ALA A 199 7.38 9.03 11.78
C ALA A 199 6.79 7.61 11.67
N ALA A 200 5.48 7.50 11.60
CA ALA A 200 4.80 6.27 11.20
C ALA A 200 4.36 6.39 9.75
N VAL A 201 4.77 5.45 8.91
CA VAL A 201 4.43 5.42 7.48
C VAL A 201 3.62 4.16 7.23
N PHE A 202 2.35 4.33 6.89
CA PHE A 202 1.49 3.23 6.43
C PHE A 202 1.78 3.03 4.95
N VAL A 203 2.38 1.90 4.64
CA VAL A 203 2.82 1.56 3.28
C VAL A 203 1.71 0.83 2.53
N ASP A 204 1.74 0.96 1.21
CA ASP A 204 0.71 0.43 0.32
C ASP A 204 1.30 -0.71 -0.53
N ASN A 205 1.75 -0.42 -1.75
CA ASN A 205 2.07 -1.44 -2.74
C ASN A 205 3.50 -2.00 -2.61
N SER A 206 3.66 -3.25 -3.07
CA SER A 206 4.98 -3.83 -3.35
C SER A 206 5.65 -3.19 -4.58
N GLY A 207 6.88 -3.56 -4.86
CA GLY A 207 7.60 -3.17 -6.06
C GLY A 207 8.10 -1.74 -6.03
N VAL A 208 7.81 -1.00 -7.11
CA VAL A 208 8.31 0.37 -7.31
C VAL A 208 7.87 1.31 -6.19
N ASP A 209 6.65 1.15 -5.68
CA ASP A 209 6.10 1.97 -4.59
C ASP A 209 6.97 1.91 -3.34
N ILE A 210 7.01 0.75 -2.68
CA ILE A 210 7.79 0.58 -1.46
C ILE A 210 9.28 0.81 -1.73
N VAL A 211 9.86 0.23 -2.79
CA VAL A 211 11.32 0.20 -2.97
C VAL A 211 11.87 1.52 -3.48
N LEU A 212 11.25 2.15 -4.48
CA LEU A 212 11.80 3.34 -5.16
C LEU A 212 11.08 4.65 -4.81
N GLY A 213 9.88 4.57 -4.22
CA GLY A 213 9.17 5.71 -3.66
C GLY A 213 9.41 5.85 -2.16
N ILE A 214 8.93 4.89 -1.37
CA ILE A 214 8.90 4.98 0.09
C ILE A 214 10.29 4.83 0.73
N LEU A 215 11.11 3.83 0.35
CA LEU A 215 12.42 3.64 1.02
C LEU A 215 13.37 4.84 0.86
N PRO A 216 13.47 5.51 -0.30
CA PRO A 216 14.24 6.75 -0.39
C PRO A 216 13.70 7.87 0.50
N PHE A 217 12.37 8.00 0.60
CA PHE A 217 11.72 8.97 1.50
C PHE A 217 12.02 8.67 2.97
N VAL A 218 11.92 7.40 3.38
CA VAL A 218 12.25 6.90 4.72
C VAL A 218 13.72 7.15 5.05
N ARG A 219 14.62 6.87 4.10
CA ARG A 219 16.05 7.15 4.25
C ARG A 219 16.31 8.63 4.52
N ALA A 220 15.61 9.53 3.83
CA ALA A 220 15.74 10.97 4.05
C ALA A 220 15.24 11.40 5.44
N LEU A 221 14.19 10.78 5.97
CA LEU A 221 13.75 11.00 7.35
C LEU A 221 14.81 10.51 8.36
N LEU A 222 15.36 9.33 8.15
CA LEU A 222 16.41 8.76 9.00
C LEU A 222 17.68 9.63 9.03
N LEU A 223 18.11 10.14 7.88
CA LEU A 223 19.25 11.07 7.77
C LEU A 223 19.05 12.37 8.54
N ARG A 224 17.80 12.75 8.82
CA ARG A 224 17.45 13.91 9.65
C ARG A 224 17.39 13.58 11.14
N GLY A 225 17.59 12.33 11.53
CA GLY A 225 17.46 11.86 12.92
C GLY A 225 16.02 11.53 13.33
N THR A 226 15.10 11.34 12.38
CA THR A 226 13.74 10.86 12.66
C THR A 226 13.71 9.34 12.63
N SER A 227 13.37 8.69 13.74
CA SER A 227 13.10 7.25 13.73
C SER A 227 11.81 6.94 12.94
N VAL A 228 11.73 5.80 12.28
CA VAL A 228 10.64 5.45 11.38
C VAL A 228 10.03 4.09 11.72
N ILE A 229 8.70 4.06 11.78
CA ILE A 229 7.90 2.84 11.90
C ILE A 229 7.19 2.63 10.56
N LEU A 230 7.57 1.59 9.82
CA LEU A 230 6.81 1.18 8.64
C LEU A 230 5.68 0.24 9.05
N CYS A 231 4.45 0.66 8.79
CA CYS A 231 3.24 -0.08 9.12
C CYS A 231 2.69 -0.73 7.85
N ALA A 232 2.71 -2.05 7.79
CA ALA A 232 2.31 -2.84 6.62
C ALA A 232 1.19 -3.84 6.98
N ASN A 233 0.48 -4.36 5.99
CA ASN A 233 -0.64 -5.28 6.22
C ASN A 233 -0.18 -6.58 6.91
N GLU A 234 -1.04 -7.16 7.75
CA GLU A 234 -0.80 -8.47 8.36
C GLU A 234 -1.07 -9.59 7.34
N TRP A 235 -2.10 -9.42 6.52
CA TRP A 235 -2.49 -10.39 5.50
C TRP A 235 -2.37 -9.79 4.10
N PRO A 236 -2.01 -10.60 3.09
CA PRO A 236 -2.03 -10.18 1.70
C PRO A 236 -3.42 -9.68 1.28
N ALA A 237 -3.44 -8.57 0.57
CA ALA A 237 -4.58 -8.04 -0.14
C ALA A 237 -4.03 -7.37 -1.40
N LEU A 238 -4.52 -7.75 -2.58
CA LEU A 238 -3.96 -7.26 -3.86
C LEU A 238 -2.41 -7.37 -3.88
N ASN A 239 -1.73 -6.33 -4.38
CA ASN A 239 -0.28 -6.21 -4.42
C ASN A 239 0.28 -5.43 -3.22
N ASP A 240 -0.51 -5.16 -2.18
CA ASP A 240 -0.06 -4.53 -0.95
C ASP A 240 1.08 -5.33 -0.33
N VAL A 241 2.07 -4.62 0.22
CA VAL A 241 3.18 -5.23 0.93
C VAL A 241 2.73 -5.67 2.33
N THR A 242 3.01 -6.92 2.69
CA THR A 242 2.80 -7.40 4.07
C THR A 242 3.98 -7.05 4.96
N ASN A 243 3.79 -7.05 6.28
CA ASN A 243 4.87 -6.83 7.24
C ASN A 243 6.02 -7.84 7.10
N VAL A 244 5.71 -9.11 6.82
CA VAL A 244 6.73 -10.16 6.61
C VAL A 244 7.51 -9.91 5.31
N GLU A 245 6.83 -9.57 4.22
CA GLU A 245 7.48 -9.24 2.95
C GLU A 245 8.33 -7.97 3.08
N LEU A 246 7.85 -6.98 3.82
CA LEU A 246 8.59 -5.75 4.06
C LEU A 246 9.88 -5.98 4.84
N GLU A 247 9.88 -6.89 5.82
CA GLU A 247 11.12 -7.31 6.50
C GLU A 247 12.13 -7.92 5.53
N GLU A 248 11.69 -8.79 4.59
CA GLU A 248 12.56 -9.35 3.53
C GLU A 248 13.13 -8.25 2.63
N ILE A 249 12.28 -7.32 2.16
CA ILE A 249 12.69 -6.18 1.33
C ILE A 249 13.74 -5.34 2.06
N LEU A 250 13.53 -5.03 3.34
CA LEU A 250 14.48 -4.24 4.15
C LEU A 250 15.81 -4.95 4.36
N GLN A 251 15.82 -6.27 4.52
CA GLN A 251 17.07 -7.05 4.59
C GLN A 251 17.87 -6.98 3.28
N HIS A 252 17.20 -6.89 2.13
CA HIS A 252 17.87 -6.69 0.85
C HIS A 252 18.33 -5.24 0.69
N ALA A 253 17.47 -4.28 1.00
CA ALA A 253 17.77 -2.85 0.92
C ALA A 253 18.92 -2.44 1.86
N SER A 254 19.09 -3.09 3.01
CA SER A 254 20.19 -2.83 3.95
C SER A 254 21.57 -3.18 3.38
N ARG A 255 21.65 -4.17 2.48
CA ARG A 255 22.89 -4.51 1.77
C ARG A 255 23.26 -3.46 0.73
N ILE A 256 22.28 -2.68 0.27
CA ILE A 256 22.43 -1.63 -0.75
C ILE A 256 22.68 -0.27 -0.07
N CYS A 257 21.99 0.01 1.05
CA CYS A 257 22.00 1.31 1.70
C CYS A 257 22.50 1.23 3.15
N PRO A 258 23.71 1.77 3.44
CA PRO A 258 24.27 1.78 4.80
C PRO A 258 23.40 2.51 5.83
N VAL A 259 22.64 3.53 5.41
CA VAL A 259 21.73 4.28 6.31
C VAL A 259 20.60 3.37 6.79
N LEU A 260 19.97 2.62 5.88
CA LEU A 260 18.92 1.67 6.25
C LEU A 260 19.48 0.54 7.12
N ALA A 261 20.69 0.05 6.81
CA ALA A 261 21.36 -0.97 7.62
C ALA A 261 21.62 -0.51 9.06
N ALA A 262 22.16 0.71 9.21
CA ALA A 262 22.42 1.30 10.51
C ALA A 262 21.11 1.48 11.30
N ALA A 263 20.07 2.05 10.67
CA ALA A 263 18.78 2.28 11.31
C ALA A 263 18.07 0.99 11.75
N LEU A 264 18.16 -0.08 10.96
CA LEU A 264 17.65 -1.40 11.36
C LEU A 264 18.40 -1.95 12.57
N THR A 265 19.72 -1.74 12.62
CA THR A 265 20.58 -2.23 13.72
C THR A 265 20.34 -1.46 15.02
N THR A 266 20.17 -0.13 14.94
CA THR A 266 19.90 0.72 16.10
C THR A 266 18.45 0.65 16.58
N GLY A 267 17.55 0.15 15.72
CA GLY A 267 16.10 0.14 15.97
C GLY A 267 15.42 1.47 15.64
N ASP A 268 16.11 2.36 14.92
CA ASP A 268 15.53 3.60 14.39
C ASP A 268 14.67 3.36 13.15
N LEU A 269 14.76 2.19 12.51
CA LEU A 269 13.83 1.74 11.49
C LEU A 269 13.24 0.41 11.92
N VAL A 270 11.92 0.34 12.07
CA VAL A 270 11.22 -0.89 12.46
C VAL A 270 9.99 -1.14 11.58
N VAL A 271 9.70 -2.42 11.35
CA VAL A 271 8.45 -2.85 10.72
C VAL A 271 7.43 -3.21 11.79
N ARG A 272 6.18 -2.81 11.59
CA ARG A 272 5.05 -3.21 12.40
C ARG A 272 3.89 -3.64 11.52
N SER A 273 3.16 -4.63 11.99
CA SER A 273 1.88 -4.97 11.41
C SER A 273 0.86 -3.89 11.74
N SER A 274 0.10 -3.46 10.74
CA SER A 274 -1.08 -2.63 10.90
C SER A 274 -2.30 -3.44 11.39
N GLY A 275 -2.23 -4.77 11.38
CA GLY A 275 -3.35 -5.67 11.66
C GLY A 275 -4.37 -5.78 10.53
N GLN A 276 -4.20 -5.00 9.45
CA GLN A 276 -5.13 -4.99 8.32
C GLN A 276 -5.03 -6.27 7.50
N ARG A 277 -6.17 -6.66 6.91
CA ARG A 277 -6.30 -7.84 6.07
C ARG A 277 -6.91 -7.56 4.69
N GLY A 278 -7.17 -6.30 4.41
CA GLY A 278 -7.72 -5.80 3.17
C GLY A 278 -6.97 -4.52 2.79
N PRO A 279 -7.22 -3.96 1.60
CA PRO A 279 -6.48 -2.83 1.08
C PRO A 279 -6.89 -1.49 1.71
N CYS A 280 -7.93 -1.47 2.54
CA CYS A 280 -8.38 -0.26 3.21
C CYS A 280 -7.85 -0.18 4.65
N LEU A 281 -7.25 0.95 5.02
CA LEU A 281 -6.80 1.21 6.38
C LEU A 281 -7.94 1.69 7.28
N ASP A 282 -8.18 1.02 8.41
CA ASP A 282 -9.02 1.55 9.51
C ASP A 282 -8.13 1.87 10.71
N LEU A 283 -7.96 3.17 10.99
CA LEU A 283 -7.11 3.62 12.09
C LEU A 283 -7.64 3.23 13.48
N ARG A 284 -8.92 2.82 13.61
CA ARG A 284 -9.51 2.37 14.88
C ARG A 284 -9.05 0.98 15.28
N THR A 285 -8.65 0.16 14.32
CA THR A 285 -8.36 -1.26 14.52
C THR A 285 -6.87 -1.59 14.45
N ILE A 286 -6.00 -0.57 14.37
CA ILE A 286 -4.57 -0.81 14.23
C ILE A 286 -4.02 -1.49 15.48
N SER A 287 -3.47 -2.69 15.27
CA SER A 287 -2.83 -3.48 16.32
C SER A 287 -1.32 -3.20 16.35
N VAL A 288 -0.90 -2.01 16.80
CA VAL A 288 0.53 -1.71 16.99
C VAL A 288 0.96 -2.13 18.40
N TYR A 289 0.86 -3.43 18.69
CA TYR A 289 1.37 -3.97 19.94
C TYR A 289 2.90 -4.10 19.87
N VAL A 290 3.57 -3.39 20.78
CA VAL A 290 4.95 -3.68 21.18
C VAL A 290 4.89 -5.04 21.89
N ARG A 291 5.37 -6.12 21.26
CA ARG A 291 5.69 -7.33 22.04
C ARG A 291 6.73 -6.91 23.08
N ARG A 292 6.34 -7.04 24.36
CA ARG A 292 7.19 -6.83 25.53
C ARG A 292 8.42 -7.72 25.49
#